data_AF-A0A2C4PU38-F1
#
_entry.id   AF-A0A2C4PU38-F1
#
_cell.length_a   1.000
_cell.length_b   1.000
_cell.length_c   1.000
_cell.angle_alpha   90.00
_cell.angle_beta   90.00
_cell.angle_gamma   90.00
#
_symmetry.space_group_name_H-M   'P 1'
#
loop_
_entity.id
_entity.type
_entity.pdbx_description
1 polymer ?
#
loop_
_entity_poly.entity_id
_entity_poly.type
_entity_poly.pdbx_seq_one_letter_code
_entity_poly.pdbx_strand_id
1 'polypeptide(L)' 'MCGLKSEEVKQLINNLERRKSGLKRIQNGFSRIHSEEYRDGVNKQLGILDQVIMKLNWIMRDEI' A
#
# COMPACT_ATOMS: atom_id res chain seq x y z
N MET A 1 8.99 26.57 -0.85
CA MET A 1 7.76 25.83 -0.43
C MET A 1 7.69 24.38 -0.91
N CYS A 2 8.70 23.86 -1.65
CA CYS A 2 8.61 22.56 -2.33
C CYS A 2 9.12 21.34 -1.49
N GLY A 3 9.91 21.54 -0.42
CA GLY A 3 10.47 20.44 0.37
C GLY A 3 9.52 19.77 1.38
N LEU A 4 8.57 20.52 1.98
CA LEU A 4 7.67 20.00 3.01
C LEU A 4 6.64 19.01 2.44
N LYS A 5 6.08 19.31 1.26
CA LYS A 5 5.15 18.39 0.56
C LYS A 5 5.84 17.07 0.18
N SER A 6 7.09 17.11 -0.26
CA SER A 6 7.86 15.92 -0.63
C SER A 6 8.07 14.98 0.57
N GLU A 7 8.37 15.53 1.76
CA GLU A 7 8.60 14.72 2.96
C GLU A 7 7.32 14.11 3.52
N GLU A 8 6.22 14.85 3.51
CA GLU A 8 4.89 14.33 3.88
C GLU A 8 4.44 13.18 2.95
N VAL A 9 4.69 13.31 1.64
CA VAL A 9 4.37 12.26 0.67
C VAL A 9 5.26 11.04 0.86
N LYS A 10 6.56 11.19 1.15
CA LYS A 10 7.45 10.06 1.50
C LYS A 10 6.97 9.32 2.74
N GLN A 11 6.59 10.06 3.78
CA GLN A 11 6.04 9.46 5.00
C GLN A 11 4.73 8.72 4.73
N LEU A 12 3.87 9.26 3.87
CA LEU A 12 2.65 8.60 3.43
C LEU A 12 2.96 7.28 2.70
N ILE A 13 3.89 7.29 1.74
CA ILE A 13 4.30 6.08 1.01
C ILE A 13 4.83 5.00 1.98
N ASN A 14 5.73 5.37 2.90
CA ASN A 14 6.24 4.45 3.93
C ASN A 14 5.12 3.84 4.79
N ASN A 15 4.13 4.64 5.18
CA ASN A 15 3.00 4.17 5.97
C ASN A 15 2.11 3.21 5.16
N LEU A 16 1.90 3.48 3.87
CA LEU A 16 1.15 2.59 2.97
C LEU A 16 1.88 1.26 2.74
N GLU A 17 3.20 1.27 2.56
CA GLU A 17 4.01 0.06 2.44
C GLU A 17 3.98 -0.81 3.71
N ARG A 18 3.99 -0.18 4.89
CA ARG A 18 3.82 -0.88 6.17
C ARG A 18 2.44 -1.56 6.26
N ARG A 19 1.37 -0.85 5.88
CA ARG A 19 0.01 -1.42 5.82
C ARG A 19 -0.10 -2.59 4.84
N LYS A 20 0.48 -2.44 3.64
CA LYS A 20 0.57 -3.52 2.63
C LYS A 20 1.30 -4.74 3.19
N SER A 21 2.40 -4.55 3.89
CA SER A 21 3.15 -5.64 4.54
C SER A 21 2.33 -6.33 5.64
N GLY A 22 1.56 -5.58 6.42
CA GLY A 22 0.61 -6.13 7.40
C GLY A 22 -0.47 -6.99 6.75
N LEU A 23 -1.07 -6.51 5.66
CA LEU A 23 -2.06 -7.27 4.89
C LEU A 23 -1.49 -8.54 4.26
N LYS A 24 -0.24 -8.54 3.78
CA LYS A 24 0.42 -9.76 3.31
C LYS A 24 0.61 -10.79 4.43
N ARG A 25 0.95 -10.34 5.66
CA ARG A 25 1.05 -11.25 6.82
C ARG A 25 -0.29 -11.86 7.17
N ILE A 26 -1.36 -11.06 7.14
CA ILE A 26 -2.75 -11.50 7.29
C ILE A 26 -3.05 -12.54 6.20
N GLN A 27 -2.92 -12.18 4.93
CA GLN A 27 -3.12 -13.08 3.79
C GLN A 27 -2.40 -14.44 3.96
N ASN A 28 -1.15 -14.42 4.40
CA ASN A 28 -0.36 -15.62 4.64
C ASN A 28 -0.86 -16.43 5.84
N GLY A 29 -1.23 -15.79 6.95
CA GLY A 29 -1.82 -16.45 8.13
C GLY A 29 -3.18 -17.06 7.84
N PHE A 30 -3.98 -16.40 7.00
CA PHE A 30 -5.31 -16.83 6.57
C PHE A 30 -5.29 -17.78 5.37
N SER A 31 -4.13 -18.05 4.76
CA SER A 31 -4.03 -19.08 3.71
C SER A 31 -4.51 -20.47 4.17
N ARG A 32 -4.54 -20.70 5.49
CA ARG A 32 -5.07 -21.89 6.15
C ARG A 32 -6.58 -21.86 6.41
N ILE A 33 -7.25 -20.73 6.18
CA ILE A 33 -8.69 -20.54 6.42
C ILE A 33 -9.39 -20.44 5.06
N HIS A 34 -10.34 -21.35 4.82
CA HIS A 34 -11.12 -21.45 3.57
C HIS A 34 -12.25 -20.41 3.49
N SER A 35 -11.96 -19.12 3.71
CA SER A 35 -12.90 -18.04 3.43
C SER A 35 -12.49 -17.33 2.13
N GLU A 36 -13.14 -17.70 1.03
CA GLU A 36 -12.88 -17.12 -0.28
C GLU A 36 -13.22 -15.62 -0.33
N GLU A 37 -14.32 -15.21 0.31
CA GLU A 37 -14.73 -13.81 0.43
C GLU A 37 -13.67 -12.97 1.17
N TYR A 38 -13.12 -13.49 2.28
CA TYR A 38 -12.07 -12.81 3.01
C TYR A 38 -10.78 -12.70 2.19
N ARG A 39 -10.40 -13.78 1.49
CA ARG A 39 -9.22 -13.79 0.61
C ARG A 39 -9.35 -12.77 -0.51
N ASP A 40 -10.53 -12.71 -1.14
CA ASP A 40 -10.81 -11.74 -2.19
C ASP A 40 -10.78 -10.29 -1.67
N GLY A 41 -11.35 -10.05 -0.48
CA GLY A 41 -11.28 -8.76 0.20
C GLY A 41 -9.84 -8.29 0.47
N VAL A 42 -8.99 -9.16 1.02
CA VAL A 42 -7.56 -8.85 1.26
C VAL A 42 -6.82 -8.62 -0.05
N ASN A 43 -7.06 -9.42 -1.08
CA ASN A 43 -6.45 -9.25 -2.40
C ASN A 43 -6.83 -7.91 -3.05
N LYS A 44 -8.10 -7.52 -2.99
CA LYS A 44 -8.59 -6.22 -3.47
C LYS A 44 -7.90 -5.06 -2.75
N GLN A 45 -7.77 -5.14 -1.43
CA GLN A 45 -7.07 -4.12 -0.64
C GLN A 45 -5.58 -4.02 -1.00
N LEU A 46 -4.90 -5.16 -1.20
CA LEU A 46 -3.50 -5.18 -1.66
C LEU A 46 -3.36 -4.53 -3.04
N GLY A 47 -4.26 -4.82 -3.98
CA GLY A 47 -4.25 -4.21 -5.31
C GLY A 47 -4.46 -2.70 -5.28
N ILE A 48 -5.37 -2.20 -4.43
CA ILE A 48 -5.58 -0.76 -4.25
C ILE A 48 -4.32 -0.09 -3.70
N LEU A 49 -3.69 -0.69 -2.68
CA LEU A 49 -2.45 -0.15 -2.10
C LEU A 49 -1.33 -0.07 -3.14
N ASP A 50 -1.20 -1.07 -4.02
CA ASP A 50 -0.22 -1.07 -5.10
C ASP A 50 -0.44 0.08 -6.08
N GLN A 51 -1.68 0.30 -6.51
CA GLN A 51 -2.02 1.41 -7.41
C GLN A 51 -1.76 2.77 -6.76
N VAL A 52 -2.11 2.94 -5.48
CA VAL A 52 -1.91 4.21 -4.76
C VAL A 52 -0.42 4.49 -4.58
N ILE A 53 0.37 3.51 -4.12
CA ILE A 53 1.81 3.66 -3.95
C ILE A 53 2.48 3.99 -5.29
N MET A 54 2.09 3.31 -6.37
CA MET A 54 2.62 3.57 -7.71
C MET A 54 2.32 5.00 -8.18
N LYS A 55 1.08 5.49 -7.99
CA LYS A 55 0.71 6.87 -8.35
C LYS A 55 1.46 7.90 -7.51
N LEU A 56 1.60 7.68 -6.20
CA LEU A 56 2.34 8.60 -5.32
C LEU A 56 3.82 8.65 -5.71
N ASN A 57 4.45 7.49 -5.99
CA ASN A 57 5.81 7.44 -6.49
C ASN A 57 5.97 8.16 -7.85
N TRP A 58 4.97 8.06 -8.73
CA TRP A 58 4.98 8.75 -10.01
C TRP A 58 4.91 10.27 -9.85
N ILE A 59 3.98 10.77 -9.03
CA ILE A 59 3.85 12.20 -8.71
C ILE A 59 5.15 12.74 -8.11
N MET A 60 5.77 11.97 -7.20
CA MET A 60 7.06 12.33 -6.59
C MET A 60 8.22 12.37 -7.59
N ARG A 61 8.15 11.60 -8.68
CA ARG A 61 9.22 11.57 -9.70
C ARG A 61 9.25 12.85 -10.53
N ASP A 62 8.10 13.46 -10.74
CA ASP A 62 7.96 14.70 -11.53
C ASP A 62 8.26 15.97 -10.70
N GLU A 63 8.46 15.84 -9.37
CA GLU A 63 8.88 16.93 -8.47
C GLU A 63 10.42 17.04 -8.30
N ILE A 64 11.21 16.10 -8.83
CA ILE A 64 12.69 16.05 -8.72
C ILE A 64 13.37 16.65 -9.94
#